data_AF-A0A8S3YDN2-F1
#
_entry.id   AF-A0A8S3YDN2-F1
#
_cell.length_a   1.000
_cell.length_b   1.000
_cell.length_c   1.000
_cell.angle_alpha   90.00
_cell.angle_beta   90.00
_cell.angle_gamma   90.00
#
_symmetry.space_group_name_H-M   'P 1'
#
loop_
_entity.id
_entity.type
_entity.pdbx_description
1 polymer ?
#
loop_
_entity_poly.entity_id
_entity_poly.type
_entity_poly.pdbx_seq_one_letter_code
_entity_poly.pdbx_strand_id
1 'polypeptide(L)'
;MVIRFEYINSMLKEKLRSSTCDTQGTVKPFVVNNGNTDHDDKLWNRLIITAHATITLWKELFSIHQITIFGLTCKFIILDLILVQSVITTIQNQIPINILSVTIVAPLILSLFFIVLLCAMVELLNKKMENSKKLCANILCFSTGASRHNVKRLLLLLEIERKIYIYDIYVLDAQLPFNLFAITATYTIVLLQFALL
;
A
#
# COMPACT_ATOMS: atom_id res chain seq x y z
N MET A 1 2.64 10.96 4.79
CA MET A 1 2.34 10.55 3.40
C MET A 1 0.85 10.49 3.09
N VAL A 2 0.05 9.78 3.91
CA VAL A 2 -1.42 9.71 3.77
C VAL A 2 -2.08 11.08 3.60
N ILE A 3 -1.63 12.08 4.37
CA ILE A 3 -2.09 13.48 4.30
C ILE A 3 -1.77 14.15 2.95
N ARG A 4 -0.63 13.85 2.32
CA ARG A 4 -0.26 14.39 1.00
C ARG A 4 -1.11 13.78 -0.12
N PHE A 5 -1.40 12.47 -0.02
CA PHE A 5 -2.35 11.83 -0.93
C PHE A 5 -3.77 12.38 -0.74
N GLU A 6 -4.16 12.68 0.49
CA GLU A 6 -5.46 13.28 0.79
C GLU A 6 -5.60 14.69 0.22
N TYR A 7 -4.51 15.48 0.26
CA TYR A 7 -4.41 16.78 -0.39
C TYR A 7 -4.50 16.69 -1.92
N ILE A 8 -3.83 15.71 -2.54
CA ILE A 8 -3.99 15.43 -3.98
C ILE A 8 -5.44 15.07 -4.29
N ASN A 9 -6.07 14.26 -3.43
CA ASN A 9 -7.46 13.83 -3.60
C ASN A 9 -8.46 14.98 -3.42
N SER A 10 -8.20 15.91 -2.49
CA SER A 10 -9.04 17.09 -2.29
C SER A 10 -8.93 18.05 -3.47
N MET A 11 -7.72 18.30 -3.99
CA MET A 11 -7.54 19.12 -5.20
C MET A 11 -8.21 18.49 -6.43
N LEU A 12 -8.11 17.16 -6.61
CA LEU A 12 -8.82 16.45 -7.68
C LEU A 12 -10.34 16.56 -7.55
N LYS A 13 -10.88 16.47 -6.33
CA LYS A 13 -12.32 16.63 -6.07
C LYS A 13 -12.80 18.06 -6.33
N GLU A 14 -12.00 19.05 -5.99
CA GLU A 14 -12.28 20.47 -6.25
C GLU A 14 -12.33 20.75 -7.76
N LYS A 15 -11.36 20.23 -8.52
CA LYS A 15 -11.35 20.27 -10.00
C LYS A 15 -12.54 19.54 -10.63
N LEU A 16 -12.94 18.39 -10.08
CA LEU A 16 -14.11 17.66 -10.57
C LEU A 16 -15.38 18.47 -10.37
N ARG A 17 -15.57 19.07 -9.17
CA ARG A 17 -16.73 19.92 -8.88
C ARG A 17 -16.79 21.15 -9.79
N SER A 18 -15.67 21.83 -10.04
CA SER A 18 -15.66 22.97 -10.98
C SER A 18 -16.04 22.54 -12.40
N SER A 19 -15.55 21.38 -12.86
CA SER A 19 -15.86 20.86 -14.21
C SER A 19 -17.30 20.36 -14.38
N THR A 20 -17.96 19.94 -13.29
CA THR A 20 -19.36 19.43 -13.34
C THR A 20 -20.37 20.58 -13.27
N CYS A 21 -20.02 21.69 -12.63
CA CYS A 21 -20.87 22.90 -12.61
C CYS A 21 -20.97 23.57 -13.98
N ASP A 22 -19.92 23.53 -14.81
CA ASP A 22 -19.94 24.12 -16.15
C ASP A 22 -20.83 23.34 -17.14
N THR A 23 -21.23 22.10 -16.83
CA THR A 23 -22.01 21.25 -17.73
C THR A 23 -23.53 21.32 -17.52
N GLN A 24 -24.02 21.97 -16.44
CA GLN A 24 -25.46 22.10 -16.17
C GLN A 24 -26.09 23.43 -16.63
N GLY A 25 -25.29 24.39 -17.12
CA GLY A 25 -25.78 25.68 -17.57
C GLY A 25 -25.67 25.88 -19.07
N THR A 26 -26.76 25.61 -19.80
CA THR A 26 -27.12 26.21 -21.11
C THR A 26 -26.07 26.22 -22.24
N VAL A 27 -26.45 25.64 -23.38
CA VAL A 27 -25.84 25.85 -24.69
C VAL A 27 -25.63 27.35 -24.95
N LYS A 28 -24.42 27.84 -24.74
CA LYS A 28 -23.90 29.12 -25.25
C LYS A 28 -22.65 28.81 -26.06
N PRO A 29 -22.47 29.47 -27.22
CA PRO A 29 -21.35 29.18 -28.10
C PRO A 29 -20.04 29.41 -27.35
N PHE A 30 -19.10 28.48 -27.55
CA PHE A 30 -17.72 28.53 -27.06
C PHE A 30 -17.07 29.87 -27.40
N VAL A 31 -17.16 30.83 -26.47
CA VAL A 31 -16.16 31.89 -26.36
C VAL A 31 -15.01 31.27 -25.59
N VAL A 32 -13.96 30.91 -26.33
CA VAL A 32 -12.66 30.53 -25.77
C VAL A 32 -12.16 31.76 -25.00
N ASN A 33 -12.44 31.80 -23.71
CA ASN A 33 -11.90 32.80 -22.80
C ASN A 33 -10.45 32.41 -22.48
N ASN A 34 -9.53 32.86 -23.33
CA ASN A 34 -8.09 32.59 -23.27
C ASN A 34 -7.37 33.21 -22.04
N GLY A 35 -8.09 33.82 -21.10
CA GLY A 35 -7.51 34.43 -19.89
C GLY A 35 -7.27 33.46 -18.72
N ASN A 36 -7.92 32.28 -18.71
CA ASN A 36 -7.88 31.34 -17.57
C ASN A 36 -7.03 30.08 -17.80
N THR A 37 -6.52 29.89 -19.01
CA THR A 37 -5.73 28.70 -19.39
C THR A 37 -4.38 28.64 -18.65
N ASP A 38 -3.72 29.78 -18.45
CA ASP A 38 -2.42 29.84 -17.76
C ASP A 38 -2.53 29.50 -16.26
N HIS A 39 -3.65 29.84 -15.60
CA HIS A 39 -3.89 29.46 -14.21
C HIS A 39 -4.20 27.96 -14.09
N ASP A 40 -4.98 27.42 -15.02
CA ASP A 40 -5.34 26.00 -15.04
C ASP A 40 -4.15 25.09 -15.36
N ASP A 41 -3.30 25.49 -16.31
CA ASP A 41 -2.08 24.76 -16.66
C ASP A 41 -1.05 24.80 -15.52
N LYS A 42 -0.94 25.92 -14.80
CA LYS A 42 -0.12 26.00 -13.57
C LYS A 42 -0.62 25.05 -12.48
N LEU A 43 -1.93 24.88 -12.33
CA LEU A 43 -2.54 24.00 -11.32
C LEU A 43 -2.33 22.52 -11.68
N TRP A 44 -2.51 22.15 -12.95
CA TRP A 44 -2.20 20.80 -13.45
C TRP A 44 -0.72 20.46 -13.32
N ASN A 45 0.18 21.38 -13.67
CA ASN A 45 1.61 21.17 -13.48
C ASN A 45 1.97 20.99 -12.00
N ARG A 46 1.40 21.78 -11.08
CA ARG A 46 1.59 21.59 -9.64
C ARG A 46 1.07 20.23 -9.18
N LEU A 47 -0.09 19.79 -9.65
CA LEU A 47 -0.66 18.49 -9.31
C LEU A 47 0.23 17.34 -9.80
N ILE A 48 0.70 17.40 -11.05
CA ILE A 48 1.60 16.40 -11.64
C ILE A 48 2.92 16.35 -10.88
N ILE A 49 3.53 17.51 -10.59
CA ILE A 49 4.78 17.59 -9.81
C ILE A 49 4.58 17.00 -8.41
N THR A 50 3.47 17.33 -7.75
CA THR A 50 3.17 16.84 -6.39
C THR A 50 2.91 15.33 -6.39
N ALA A 51 2.17 14.81 -7.37
CA ALA A 51 1.91 13.39 -7.52
C ALA A 51 3.21 12.63 -7.82
N HIS A 52 4.02 13.12 -8.76
CA HIS A 52 5.32 12.55 -9.08
C HIS A 52 6.23 12.53 -7.85
N ALA A 53 6.41 13.65 -7.16
CA ALA A 53 7.22 13.73 -5.96
C ALA A 53 6.73 12.77 -4.85
N THR A 54 5.41 12.62 -4.70
CA THR A 54 4.84 11.72 -3.69
C THR A 54 5.10 10.25 -4.04
N ILE A 55 4.98 9.88 -5.32
CA ILE A 55 5.28 8.52 -5.81
C ILE A 55 6.78 8.22 -5.71
N THR A 56 7.65 9.16 -6.10
CA THR A 56 9.11 9.00 -6.00
C THR A 56 9.55 8.83 -4.55
N LEU A 57 9.10 9.71 -3.65
CA LEU A 57 9.39 9.60 -2.21
C LEU A 57 8.91 8.28 -1.64
N TRP A 58 7.78 7.76 -2.14
CA TRP A 58 7.25 6.48 -1.68
C TRP A 58 8.12 5.32 -2.13
N LYS A 59 8.54 5.31 -3.40
CA LYS A 59 9.46 4.31 -3.94
C LYS A 59 10.80 4.32 -3.19
N GLU A 60 11.34 5.49 -2.90
CA GLU A 60 12.57 5.66 -2.11
C GLU A 60 12.38 5.17 -0.66
N LEU A 61 11.29 5.55 -0.02
CA LEU A 61 10.99 5.10 1.35
C LEU A 61 10.90 3.57 1.41
N PHE A 62 10.23 2.94 0.45
CA PHE A 62 10.13 1.49 0.38
C PHE A 62 11.48 0.84 0.10
N SER A 63 12.29 1.39 -0.80
CA SER A 63 13.63 0.87 -1.07
C SER A 63 14.52 0.89 0.18
N ILE A 64 14.45 1.97 0.99
CA ILE A 64 15.20 2.08 2.24
C ILE A 64 14.70 1.05 3.28
N HIS A 65 13.38 0.85 3.36
CA HIS A 65 12.78 -0.03 4.37
C HIS A 65 12.67 -1.49 3.94
N GLN A 66 13.00 -1.85 2.70
CA GLN A 66 12.99 -3.24 2.20
C GLN A 66 13.82 -4.17 3.09
N ILE A 67 15.04 -3.74 3.47
CA ILE A 67 15.91 -4.50 4.39
C ILE A 67 15.22 -4.71 5.74
N THR A 68 14.59 -3.67 6.28
CA THR A 68 13.93 -3.73 7.59
C THR A 68 12.73 -4.66 7.57
N ILE A 69 11.91 -4.61 6.52
CA ILE A 69 10.73 -5.48 6.38
C ILE A 69 11.17 -6.93 6.14
N PHE A 70 12.19 -7.15 5.33
CA PHE A 70 12.82 -8.46 5.15
C PHE A 70 13.37 -9.01 6.48
N GLY A 71 14.11 -8.19 7.24
CA GLY A 71 14.62 -8.56 8.55
C GLY A 71 13.51 -8.90 9.55
N LEU A 72 12.40 -8.16 9.53
CA LEU A 72 11.25 -8.40 10.39
C LEU A 72 10.56 -9.74 10.07
N THR A 73 10.39 -10.06 8.78
CA THR A 73 9.77 -11.33 8.34
C THR A 73 10.68 -12.52 8.65
N CYS A 74 11.99 -12.42 8.41
CA CYS A 74 12.95 -13.45 8.82
C CYS A 74 12.96 -13.65 10.34
N LYS A 75 12.94 -12.55 11.11
CA LYS A 75 12.86 -12.62 12.58
C LYS A 75 11.58 -13.32 13.06
N PHE A 76 10.45 -13.06 12.40
CA PHE A 76 9.19 -13.73 12.68
C PHE A 76 9.29 -15.24 12.45
N ILE A 77 9.81 -15.68 11.30
CA ILE A 77 9.98 -17.10 10.97
C ILE A 77 10.90 -17.80 11.98
N ILE A 78 12.02 -17.18 12.36
CA ILE A 78 12.96 -17.76 13.34
C ILE A 78 12.31 -17.89 14.71
N LEU A 79 11.59 -16.85 15.18
CA LEU A 79 10.90 -16.90 16.47
C LEU A 79 9.80 -17.96 16.48
N ASP A 80 9.07 -18.11 15.38
CA ASP A 80 8.06 -19.15 15.22
C ASP A 80 8.69 -20.56 15.27
N LEU A 81 9.82 -20.76 14.59
CA LEU A 81 10.57 -22.02 14.65
C LEU A 81 11.00 -22.37 16.08
N ILE A 82 11.50 -21.39 16.82
CA ILE A 82 11.92 -21.54 18.23
C ILE A 82 10.71 -21.88 19.11
N LEU A 83 9.56 -21.25 18.87
CA LEU A 83 8.33 -21.53 19.59
C LEU A 83 7.88 -22.98 19.35
N VAL A 84 7.82 -23.41 18.10
CA VAL A 84 7.43 -24.79 17.74
C VAL A 84 8.38 -25.80 18.36
N GLN A 85 9.70 -25.58 18.27
CA GLN A 85 10.70 -26.45 18.90
C GLN A 85 10.52 -26.53 20.42
N SER A 86 10.23 -25.39 21.05
CA SER A 86 9.98 -25.32 22.50
C SER A 86 8.72 -26.10 22.89
N VAL A 87 7.65 -26.00 22.10
CA VAL A 87 6.40 -26.76 22.32
C VAL A 87 6.66 -28.26 22.21
N ILE A 88 7.36 -28.72 21.17
CA ILE A 88 7.70 -30.15 20.99
C ILE A 88 8.53 -30.66 22.18
N THR A 89 9.55 -29.91 22.59
CA THR A 89 10.42 -30.27 23.73
C THR A 89 9.63 -30.35 25.04
N THR A 90 8.64 -29.48 25.21
CA THR A 90 7.76 -29.46 26.39
C THR A 90 6.86 -30.70 26.43
N ILE A 91 6.29 -31.08 25.27
CA ILE A 91 5.45 -32.29 25.13
C ILE A 91 6.26 -33.55 25.44
N GLN A 92 7.47 -33.67 24.87
CA GLN A 92 8.32 -34.85 25.06
C GLN A 92 8.81 -35.02 26.50
N ASN A 93 9.19 -33.93 27.17
CA ASN A 93 9.80 -33.99 28.50
C ASN A 93 8.80 -33.80 29.66
N GLN A 94 7.49 -33.66 29.38
CA GLN A 94 6.44 -33.37 30.38
C GLN A 94 6.79 -32.20 31.33
N ILE A 95 7.56 -31.23 30.84
CA ILE A 95 7.99 -30.07 31.65
C ILE A 95 6.78 -29.13 31.80
N PRO A 96 6.47 -28.63 33.00
CA PRO A 96 5.42 -27.63 33.15
C PRO A 96 5.73 -26.39 32.30
N ILE A 97 4.72 -25.88 31.60
CA ILE A 97 4.81 -24.72 30.72
C ILE A 97 5.30 -23.53 31.55
N ASN A 98 6.59 -23.23 31.44
CA ASN A 98 7.30 -22.29 32.30
C ASN A 98 7.26 -20.87 31.72
N ILE A 99 7.72 -19.88 32.50
CA ILE A 99 7.85 -18.45 32.16
C ILE A 99 8.51 -18.23 30.78
N LEU A 100 9.40 -19.14 30.38
CA LEU A 100 10.08 -19.15 29.07
C LEU A 100 9.11 -19.12 27.88
N SER A 101 7.97 -19.82 27.98
CA SER A 101 6.95 -19.85 26.92
C SER A 101 6.32 -18.47 26.70
N VAL A 102 5.98 -17.78 27.79
CA VAL A 102 5.40 -16.43 27.76
C VAL A 102 6.40 -15.43 27.16
N THR A 103 7.68 -15.56 27.49
CA THR A 103 8.75 -14.71 26.96
C THR A 103 8.94 -14.87 25.44
N ILE A 104 8.64 -16.03 24.86
CA ILE A 104 8.76 -16.28 23.41
C ILE A 104 7.46 -15.89 22.67
N VAL A 105 6.30 -16.13 23.27
CA VAL A 105 5.00 -15.82 22.65
C VAL A 105 4.75 -14.31 22.53
N ALA A 106 5.11 -13.53 23.55
CA ALA A 106 4.91 -12.08 23.54
C ALA A 106 5.59 -11.35 22.35
N PRO A 107 6.89 -11.55 22.06
CA PRO A 107 7.53 -10.91 20.90
C PRO A 107 6.99 -11.42 19.57
N LEU A 108 6.49 -12.65 19.50
CA LEU A 108 5.89 -13.20 18.28
C LEU A 108 4.56 -12.49 17.94
N ILE A 109 3.68 -12.32 18.93
CA ILE A 109 2.43 -11.57 18.77
C ILE A 109 2.72 -10.12 18.32
N LEU A 110 3.71 -9.48 18.96
CA LEU A 110 4.11 -8.12 18.64
C LEU A 110 4.68 -8.01 17.22
N SER A 111 5.54 -8.94 16.78
CA SER A 111 6.04 -9.00 15.41
C SER A 111 4.92 -9.21 14.38
N LEU A 112 3.97 -10.11 14.67
CA LEU A 112 2.81 -10.34 13.80
C LEU A 112 1.93 -9.08 13.70
N PHE A 113 1.70 -8.38 14.82
CA PHE A 113 0.98 -7.11 14.83
C PHE A 113 1.65 -6.06 13.94
N PHE A 114 2.98 -5.92 14.00
CA PHE A 114 3.71 -4.99 13.12
C PHE A 114 3.61 -5.36 11.65
N ILE A 115 3.71 -6.64 11.29
CA ILE A 115 3.57 -7.10 9.89
C ILE A 115 2.16 -6.79 9.38
N VAL A 116 1.12 -7.10 10.17
CA VAL A 116 -0.28 -6.82 9.81
C VAL A 116 -0.50 -5.31 9.65
N LEU A 117 0.01 -4.49 10.56
CA LEU A 117 -0.11 -3.03 10.49
C LEU A 117 0.58 -2.47 9.24
N LEU A 118 1.77 -2.98 8.91
CA LEU A 118 2.50 -2.60 7.70
C LEU A 118 1.72 -2.96 6.43
N CYS A 119 1.19 -4.18 6.35
CA CYS A 119 0.37 -4.63 5.23
C CYS A 119 -0.92 -3.80 5.10
N ALA A 120 -1.59 -3.51 6.22
CA ALA A 120 -2.79 -2.68 6.25
C ALA A 120 -2.53 -1.24 5.77
N MET A 121 -1.39 -0.66 6.13
CA MET A 121 -0.99 0.68 5.68
C MET A 121 -0.72 0.72 4.17
N VAL A 122 -0.07 -0.32 3.63
CA VAL A 122 0.15 -0.47 2.19
C VAL A 122 -1.17 -0.61 1.45
N GLU A 123 -2.07 -1.44 1.96
CA GLU A 123 -3.38 -1.67 1.34
C GLU A 123 -4.24 -0.41 1.36
N LEU A 124 -4.25 0.33 2.47
CA LEU A 124 -4.93 1.61 2.57
C LEU A 124 -4.39 2.61 1.55
N LEU A 125 -3.08 2.63 1.33
CA LEU A 125 -2.46 3.50 0.35
C LEU A 125 -2.82 3.07 -1.08
N ASN A 126 -2.76 1.79 -1.39
CA ASN A 126 -3.19 1.22 -2.68
C ASN A 126 -4.64 1.62 -2.98
N LYS A 127 -5.54 1.50 -2.00
CA LYS A 127 -6.93 1.94 -2.12
C LYS A 127 -7.07 3.45 -2.34
N LYS A 128 -6.23 4.28 -1.70
CA LYS A 128 -6.21 5.73 -1.95
C LYS A 128 -5.73 6.05 -3.38
N MET A 129 -4.69 5.37 -3.86
CA MET A 129 -4.20 5.51 -5.25
C MET A 129 -5.24 5.04 -6.28
N GLU A 130 -5.96 3.95 -6.00
CA GLU A 130 -7.09 3.45 -6.79
C GLU A 130 -8.16 4.54 -6.97
N ASN A 131 -8.54 5.19 -5.87
CA ASN A 131 -9.51 6.26 -5.88
C ASN A 131 -9.02 7.46 -6.70
N SER A 132 -7.75 7.85 -6.56
CA SER A 132 -7.15 8.91 -7.38
C SER A 132 -7.13 8.54 -8.88
N LYS A 133 -6.88 7.27 -9.23
CA LYS A 133 -6.98 6.78 -10.62
C LYS A 133 -8.40 6.90 -11.16
N LYS A 134 -9.41 6.49 -10.38
CA LYS A 134 -10.83 6.62 -10.76
C LYS A 134 -11.24 8.07 -10.98
N LEU A 135 -10.79 8.97 -10.11
CA LEU A 135 -11.03 10.42 -10.27
C LEU A 135 -10.35 10.97 -11.54
N CYS A 136 -9.11 10.58 -11.82
CA CYS A 136 -8.43 10.98 -13.06
C CYS A 136 -9.15 10.46 -14.30
N ALA A 137 -9.62 9.20 -14.30
CA ALA A 137 -10.38 8.62 -15.39
C ALA A 137 -11.70 9.37 -15.63
N ASN A 138 -12.42 9.74 -14.56
CA ASN A 138 -13.63 10.54 -14.67
C ASN A 138 -13.35 11.94 -15.27
N ILE A 139 -12.30 12.63 -14.80
CA ILE A 139 -11.92 13.94 -15.36
C ILE A 139 -11.52 13.83 -16.84
N LEU A 140 -10.86 12.73 -17.22
CA LEU A 140 -10.46 12.49 -18.61
C LEU A 140 -11.68 12.50 -19.57
N CYS A 141 -12.82 11.96 -19.14
CA CYS A 141 -14.06 11.94 -19.93
C CYS A 141 -14.65 13.33 -20.17
N PHE A 142 -14.43 14.29 -19.27
CA PHE A 142 -14.94 15.67 -19.39
C PHE A 142 -13.93 16.65 -19.98
N SER A 143 -12.66 16.24 -20.10
CA SER A 143 -11.56 17.11 -20.53
C SER A 143 -11.37 17.12 -22.07
N THR A 144 -11.26 18.33 -22.66
CA THR A 144 -10.91 18.53 -24.08
C THR A 144 -9.61 19.32 -24.24
N GLY A 145 -8.85 19.06 -25.31
CA GLY A 145 -7.63 19.82 -25.66
C GLY A 145 -6.41 19.51 -24.78
N ALA A 146 -5.64 20.53 -24.40
CA ALA A 146 -4.38 20.41 -23.64
C ALA A 146 -4.56 19.76 -22.23
N SER A 147 -5.71 20.01 -21.60
CA SER A 147 -6.06 19.41 -20.30
C SER A 147 -6.12 17.88 -20.35
N ARG A 148 -6.59 17.30 -21.47
CA ARG A 148 -6.66 15.85 -21.69
C ARG A 148 -5.27 15.20 -21.71
N HIS A 149 -4.28 15.88 -22.28
CA HIS A 149 -2.90 15.40 -22.29
C HIS A 149 -2.30 15.36 -20.88
N ASN A 150 -2.57 16.37 -20.06
CA ASN A 150 -2.11 16.44 -18.67
C ASN A 150 -2.75 15.36 -17.79
N VAL A 151 -4.07 15.14 -17.94
CA VAL A 151 -4.78 14.06 -17.23
C VAL A 151 -4.27 12.69 -17.65
N LYS A 152 -4.04 12.46 -18.95
CA LYS A 152 -3.47 11.20 -19.45
C LYS A 152 -2.08 10.95 -18.89
N ARG A 153 -1.23 11.98 -18.79
CA ARG A 153 0.10 11.88 -18.18
C ARG A 153 0.03 11.56 -16.69
N LEU A 154 -0.90 12.16 -15.96
CA LEU A 154 -1.14 11.85 -14.55
C LEU A 154 -1.68 10.42 -14.37
N LEU A 155 -2.57 9.97 -15.25
CA LEU A 155 -3.09 8.61 -15.25
C LEU A 155 -1.98 7.58 -15.46
N LEU A 156 -1.10 7.82 -16.44
CA LEU A 156 0.07 6.96 -16.69
C LEU A 156 1.01 6.92 -15.48
N LEU A 157 1.25 8.05 -14.80
CA LEU A 157 2.05 8.07 -13.57
C LEU A 157 1.41 7.25 -12.43
N LEU A 158 0.08 7.29 -12.30
CA LEU A 158 -0.68 6.51 -11.31
C LEU A 158 -0.84 5.02 -11.68
N GLU A 159 -0.51 4.66 -12.91
CA GLU A 159 -0.60 3.29 -13.44
C GLU A 159 0.72 2.51 -13.31
N ILE A 160 1.84 3.20 -13.07
CA ILE A 160 3.13 2.58 -12.76
C ILE A 160 2.99 1.66 -11.53
N GLU A 161 3.58 0.47 -11.64
CA GLU A 161 3.35 -0.72 -10.79
C GLU A 161 3.09 -0.42 -9.31
N ARG A 162 1.93 -0.88 -8.84
CA ARG A 162 1.45 -0.72 -7.45
C ARG A 162 1.98 -1.79 -6.50
N LYS A 163 2.53 -2.87 -7.03
CA LYS A 163 2.99 -3.99 -6.22
C LYS A 163 4.35 -3.66 -5.65
N ILE A 164 4.42 -3.63 -4.33
CA ILE A 164 5.69 -3.49 -3.63
C ILE A 164 6.28 -4.88 -3.49
N TYR A 165 7.30 -5.14 -4.29
CA TYR A 165 8.10 -6.35 -4.15
C TYR A 165 9.19 -6.11 -3.10
N ILE A 166 9.38 -7.08 -2.23
CA ILE A 166 10.52 -7.13 -1.32
C ILE A 166 11.48 -8.17 -1.90
N TYR A 167 12.60 -7.68 -2.45
CA TYR A 167 13.65 -8.48 -3.10
C TYR A 167 13.16 -9.46 -4.20
N ASP A 168 12.01 -9.17 -4.83
CA ASP A 168 11.32 -10.07 -5.77
C ASP A 168 10.91 -11.43 -5.19
N ILE A 169 11.00 -11.60 -3.85
CA ILE A 169 10.65 -12.85 -3.17
C ILE A 169 9.17 -12.84 -2.77
N TYR A 170 8.69 -11.71 -2.25
CA TYR A 170 7.30 -11.57 -1.81
C TYR A 170 6.73 -10.20 -2.10
N VAL A 171 5.44 -10.18 -2.40
CA VAL A 171 4.64 -8.97 -2.58
C VAL A 171 4.09 -8.56 -1.22
N LEU A 172 4.34 -7.32 -0.84
CA LEU A 172 3.76 -6.75 0.37
C LEU A 172 2.29 -6.38 0.11
N ASP A 173 1.41 -7.33 0.38
CA ASP A 173 -0.03 -7.25 0.18
C ASP A 173 -0.76 -7.78 1.43
N ALA A 174 -2.05 -7.52 1.54
CA ALA A 174 -2.90 -8.03 2.62
C ALA A 174 -2.89 -9.57 2.74
N GLN A 175 -2.48 -10.28 1.69
CA GLN A 175 -2.33 -11.74 1.67
C GLN A 175 -1.04 -12.24 2.35
N LEU A 176 0.00 -11.41 2.47
CA LEU A 176 1.29 -11.79 3.04
C LEU A 176 1.17 -12.39 4.46
N PRO A 177 0.44 -11.79 5.43
CA PRO A 177 0.29 -12.39 6.76
C PRO A 177 -0.44 -13.74 6.72
N PHE A 178 -1.43 -13.92 5.83
CA PHE A 178 -2.12 -15.20 5.67
C PHE A 178 -1.21 -16.27 5.07
N ASN A 179 -0.38 -15.92 4.09
CA ASN A 179 0.59 -16.83 3.50
C ASN A 179 1.64 -17.25 4.53
N LEU A 180 2.15 -16.30 5.33
CA LEU A 180 3.07 -16.60 6.44
C LEU A 180 2.42 -17.56 7.45
N PHE A 181 1.17 -17.31 7.85
CA PHE A 181 0.44 -18.18 8.76
C PHE A 181 0.20 -19.59 8.18
N ALA A 182 -0.11 -19.69 6.88
CA ALA A 182 -0.28 -20.97 6.21
C ALA A 182 1.03 -21.77 6.18
N ILE A 183 2.16 -21.12 5.91
CA ILE A 183 3.49 -21.74 5.92
C ILE A 183 3.83 -22.23 7.32
N THR A 184 3.67 -21.39 8.35
CA THR A 184 3.98 -21.78 9.74
C THR A 184 3.07 -22.90 10.24
N ALA A 185 1.77 -22.86 9.94
CA ALA A 185 0.83 -23.92 10.28
C ALA A 185 1.21 -25.25 9.60
N THR A 186 1.49 -25.22 8.29
CA THR A 186 1.90 -26.42 7.53
C THR A 186 3.18 -27.01 8.10
N TYR A 187 4.18 -26.17 8.38
CA TYR A 187 5.44 -26.59 8.98
C TYR A 187 5.25 -27.19 10.38
N THR A 188 4.40 -26.58 11.21
CA THR A 188 4.06 -27.09 12.55
C THR A 188 3.41 -28.46 12.48
N ILE A 189 2.46 -28.66 11.56
CA ILE A 189 1.78 -29.95 11.36
C ILE A 189 2.79 -31.02 10.96
N VAL A 190 3.67 -30.72 9.99
CA VAL A 190 4.69 -31.67 9.52
C VAL A 190 5.66 -32.03 10.65
N LEU A 191 6.15 -31.05 11.41
CA LEU A 191 7.02 -31.31 12.56
C LEU A 191 6.32 -32.16 13.63
N LEU A 192 5.05 -31.88 13.91
CA LEU A 192 4.28 -32.64 14.89
C LEU A 192 4.07 -34.09 14.43
N GLN A 193 3.84 -34.32 13.14
CA GLN A 193 3.77 -35.67 12.57
C GLN A 193 5.07 -36.43 12.77
N PHE A 194 6.23 -35.82 12.52
CA PHE A 194 7.53 -36.47 12.74
C PHE A 194 7.87 -36.64 14.23
N ALA A 195 7.41 -35.76 15.11
CA ALA A 195 7.67 -35.88 16.54
C ALA A 195 6.82 -36.97 17.24
N LEU A 196 5.68 -37.32 16.64
CA LEU A 196 4.74 -38.33 17.18
C LEU A 196 4.91 -39.72 16.55
N LEU A 197 5.72 -39.84 15.49
CA LEU A 197 5.99 -41.07 14.76
C LEU A 197 7.29 -41.71 15.23
#